data_AF-A0A846PWS8-F1
#
_entry.id   AF-A0A846PWS8-F1
#
_cell.length_a   1.000
_cell.length_b   1.000
_cell.length_c   1.000
_cell.angle_alpha   90.00
_cell.angle_beta   90.00
_cell.angle_gamma   90.00
#
_symmetry.space_group_name_H-M   'P 1'
#
loop_
_entity.id
_entity.type
_entity.pdbx_description
1 polymer ?
#
loop_
_entity_poly.entity_id
_entity_poly.type
_entity_poly.pdbx_seq_one_letter_code
_entity_poly.pdbx_strand_id
1 'polypeptide(L)' 'SWKSSRDNLRWVFKLKEGATFHNGREVTAQDFVYTYTRILDPRTESGASALLMRIKGATDFIEGKTKTVEGL' A
#
# COMPACT_ATOMS: atom_id res chain seq x y z
N SER A 1 9.28 -6.49 -11.15
CA SER A 1 9.91 -7.60 -10.39
C SER A 1 9.91 -7.26 -8.90
N TRP A 2 10.22 -8.19 -8.00
CA TRP A 2 10.27 -7.90 -6.55
C TRP A 2 11.46 -8.58 -5.88
N LYS A 3 11.83 -8.07 -4.70
CA LYS A 3 12.87 -8.61 -3.83
C LYS A 3 12.42 -8.52 -2.37
N SER A 4 12.73 -9.53 -1.56
CA SER A 4 12.51 -9.51 -0.11
C SER A 4 13.83 -9.32 0.66
N SER A 5 13.73 -8.77 1.87
CA SER A 5 14.79 -8.87 2.89
C SER A 5 14.94 -10.31 3.37
N ARG A 6 16.06 -10.61 4.06
CA ARG A 6 16.35 -11.97 4.56
C ARG A 6 15.29 -12.51 5.52
N ASP A 7 14.67 -11.62 6.29
CA ASP A 7 13.60 -11.93 7.25
C ASP A 7 12.19 -11.88 6.64
N ASN A 8 12.07 -11.56 5.35
CA ASN A 8 10.80 -11.37 4.62
C ASN A 8 9.86 -10.30 5.18
N LEU A 9 10.38 -9.37 6.00
CA LEU A 9 9.60 -8.27 6.58
C LEU A 9 9.59 -7.01 5.70
N ARG A 10 10.51 -6.92 4.73
CA ARG A 10 10.56 -5.82 3.75
C ARG A 10 10.54 -6.36 2.33
N TRP A 11 9.63 -5.85 1.53
CA TRP A 11 9.49 -6.17 0.12
C TRP A 11 9.68 -4.92 -0.73
N VAL A 12 10.49 -5.02 -1.78
CA VAL A 12 10.74 -3.93 -2.73
C VAL A 12 10.22 -4.36 -4.09
N PHE A 13 9.26 -3.60 -4.62
CA PHE A 13 8.66 -3.82 -5.92
C PHE A 13 9.26 -2.84 -6.94
N LYS A 14 9.73 -3.37 -8.07
CA LYS A 14 10.11 -2.58 -9.24
C LYS A 14 8.95 -2.55 -10.21
N LEU A 15 8.39 -1.36 -10.43
CA LEU A 15 7.34 -1.11 -11.39
C LEU A 15 7.88 -1.23 -12.83
N LYS A 16 6.98 -1.56 -13.76
CA LYS A 16 7.31 -1.59 -15.18
C LYS A 16 7.38 -0.16 -15.69
N GLU A 17 8.50 0.19 -16.32
CA GLU A 17 8.69 1.50 -16.95
C GLU A 17 7.69 1.70 -18.10
N GLY A 18 7.17 2.92 -18.22
CA GLY A 18 6.24 3.30 -19.27
C GLY A 18 4.83 2.70 -19.12
N ALA A 19 4.51 2.08 -17.97
CA ALA A 19 3.13 1.67 -17.68
C ALA A 19 2.25 2.90 -17.46
N THR A 20 1.12 2.98 -18.15
CA THR A 20 0.19 4.11 -18.07
C THR A 20 -1.24 3.65 -17.77
N PHE A 21 -2.01 4.53 -17.12
CA PHE A 21 -3.46 4.40 -17.05
C PHE A 21 -4.10 4.79 -18.40
N HIS A 22 -5.38 4.47 -18.59
CA HIS A 22 -6.13 4.78 -19.82
C HIS A 22 -6.17 6.27 -20.17
N ASN A 23 -5.94 7.16 -19.20
CA ASN A 23 -5.87 8.60 -19.39
C ASN A 23 -4.45 9.11 -19.73
N GLY A 24 -3.49 8.20 -19.96
CA GLY A 24 -2.10 8.53 -20.32
C GLY A 24 -1.18 8.86 -19.15
N ARG A 25 -1.68 8.97 -17.91
CA ARG A 25 -0.82 9.20 -16.74
C ARG A 25 0.02 7.96 -16.44
N GLU A 26 1.30 8.16 -16.15
CA GLU A 26 2.21 7.08 -15.74
C GLU A 26 1.82 6.49 -14.38
N VAL A 27 1.98 5.17 -14.25
CA VAL A 27 1.77 4.44 -13.00
C VAL A 27 3.00 4.61 -12.11
N THR A 28 2.78 5.11 -10.90
CA THR A 28 3.84 5.41 -9.91
C THR A 28 3.68 4.56 -8.65
N ALA A 29 4.71 4.52 -7.80
CA ALA A 29 4.62 3.80 -6.52
C ALA A 29 3.52 4.38 -5.61
N GLN A 30 3.28 5.69 -5.71
CA GLN A 30 2.30 6.44 -4.94
C GLN A 30 0.86 5.98 -5.24
N ASP A 31 0.58 5.48 -6.45
CA ASP A 31 -0.73 4.92 -6.78
C ASP A 31 -1.04 3.65 -5.94
N PHE A 32 -0.01 2.85 -5.63
CA PHE A 32 -0.13 1.67 -4.77
C PHE A 32 -0.24 2.05 -3.30
N VAL A 33 0.57 3.00 -2.84
CA VAL A 33 0.48 3.56 -1.47
C VAL A 33 -0.93 4.11 -1.23
N TYR A 34 -1.45 4.91 -2.16
CA TYR A 34 -2.81 5.44 -2.11
C TYR A 34 -3.85 4.31 -2.03
N THR A 35 -3.74 3.30 -2.89
CA THR A 35 -4.70 2.19 -2.95
C THR A 35 -4.74 1.41 -1.63
N TYR A 36 -3.59 1.04 -1.07
CA TYR A 36 -3.54 0.30 0.20
C TYR A 36 -3.97 1.17 1.39
N THR A 37 -3.59 2.44 1.41
CA THR A 37 -4.07 3.39 2.43
C THR A 37 -5.59 3.52 2.36
N ARG A 38 -6.16 3.64 1.16
CA ARG A 38 -7.61 3.72 0.95
C ARG A 38 -8.33 2.45 1.40
N ILE A 39 -7.78 1.26 1.13
CA ILE A 39 -8.38 -0.01 1.59
C ILE A 39 -8.39 -0.10 3.12
N LEU A 40 -7.32 0.37 3.78
CA LEU A 40 -7.21 0.38 5.23
C LEU A 40 -8.08 1.45 5.89
N ASP A 41 -8.37 2.55 5.22
CA ASP A 41 -9.18 3.64 5.76
C ASP A 41 -10.60 3.14 6.12
N PRO A 42 -10.99 3.17 7.42
CA PRO A 42 -12.28 2.65 7.88
C PRO A 42 -13.48 3.29 7.19
N ARG A 43 -13.34 4.54 6.73
CA ARG A 43 -14.40 5.29 6.04
C ARG A 43 -14.76 4.71 4.68
N THR A 44 -13.91 3.85 4.13
CA THR A 44 -14.17 3.19 2.84
C THR A 44 -14.90 1.87 2.98
N GLU A 45 -15.04 1.35 4.21
CA GLU A 45 -15.73 0.09 4.52
C GLU A 45 -15.27 -1.08 3.65
N SER A 46 -13.98 -1.11 3.31
CA SER A 46 -13.45 -2.14 2.41
C SER A 46 -13.41 -3.51 3.07
N GLY A 47 -14.12 -4.48 2.49
CA GLY A 47 -14.03 -5.89 2.90
C GLY A 47 -12.64 -6.52 2.73
N ALA A 48 -11.73 -5.85 2.02
CA ALA A 48 -10.35 -6.31 1.83
C ALA A 48 -9.38 -5.83 2.92
N SER A 49 -9.80 -4.96 3.85
CA SER A 49 -8.92 -4.37 4.88
C SER A 49 -8.17 -5.44 5.70
N ALA A 50 -8.84 -6.54 6.04
CA ALA A 50 -8.25 -7.66 6.78
C ALA A 50 -6.99 -8.26 6.12
N LEU A 51 -6.87 -8.20 4.80
CA LEU A 51 -5.71 -8.70 4.06
C LEU A 51 -4.45 -7.85 4.28
N LEU A 52 -4.62 -6.58 4.65
CA LEU A 52 -3.53 -5.60 4.77
C LEU A 52 -3.11 -5.34 6.23
N MET A 53 -3.80 -5.93 7.20
CA MET A 53 -3.52 -5.76 8.64
C MET A 53 -2.11 -6.19 9.07
N ARG A 54 -1.42 -7.03 8.28
CA ARG A 54 -0.05 -7.47 8.58
C ARG A 54 1.02 -6.45 8.16
N ILE A 55 0.64 -5.38 7.48
CA ILE A 55 1.55 -4.28 7.13
C ILE A 55 1.86 -3.49 8.40
N LYS A 56 3.15 -3.18 8.61
CA LYS A 56 3.59 -2.39 9.76
C LYS A 56 2.83 -1.06 9.81
N GLY A 57 2.25 -0.74 10.97
CA GLY A 57 1.49 0.50 11.19
C GLY A 57 0.05 0.49 10.66
N ALA A 58 -0.47 -0.61 10.10
CA ALA A 58 -1.86 -0.69 9.62
C ALA A 58 -2.88 -0.49 10.75
N THR A 59 -2.70 -1.17 11.89
CA THR A 59 -3.58 -1.03 13.06
C THR A 59 -3.57 0.39 13.60
N ASP A 60 -2.39 1.00 13.75
CA ASP A 60 -2.29 2.37 14.28
C ASP A 60 -2.95 3.40 13.35
N PHE A 61 -2.87 3.19 12.04
CA PHE A 61 -3.58 4.00 11.07
C PHE A 61 -5.11 3.85 11.18
N ILE A 62 -5.62 2.61 11.26
CA ILE A 62 -7.05 2.32 11.41
C ILE A 62 -7.62 2.89 12.70
N GLU A 63 -6.87 2.80 13.80
CA GLU A 63 -7.25 3.36 15.10
C GLU A 63 -7.07 4.89 15.17
N GLY A 64 -6.61 5.53 14.09
CA GLY A 64 -6.45 6.98 14.00
C GLY A 64 -5.26 7.55 14.79
N LYS A 65 -4.33 6.71 15.24
CA LYS A 65 -3.11 7.13 15.96
C LYS A 65 -2.07 7.76 15.03
N THR A 66 -2.06 7.35 13.76
CA THR A 66 -1.18 7.90 12.73
C THR A 66 -1.97 8.33 11.51
N LYS A 67 -1.42 9.26 10.73
CA LYS A 67 -2.00 9.68 9.44
C LYS A 67 -1.50 8.87 8.25
N THR A 68 -0.53 7.99 8.48
CA THR A 68 0.17 7.20 7.45
C THR A 68 0.40 5.79 7.94
N VAL A 69 0.45 4.85 7.02
CA VAL A 69 0.80 3.45 7.28
C VAL A 69 2.32 3.31 7.15
N GLU A 70 3.02 3.06 8.25
CA GLU A 70 4.51 3.08 8.29
C GLU A 70 5.17 2.12 7.29
N GLY A 71 4.54 0.97 7.03
CA GLY A 71 5.07 -0.05 6.13
C GLY A 71 4.82 0.21 4.63
N LEU A 72 4.23 1.35 4.27
CA LEU A 72 3.94 1.76 2.87
C LEU A 72 4.87 2.88 2.39
#